data_AF-A0A5C0SJY0-F1
#
_entry.id   AF-A0A5C0SJY0-F1
#
_cell.length_a   1.000
_cell.length_b   1.000
_cell.length_c   1.000
_cell.angle_alpha   90.00
_cell.angle_beta   90.00
_cell.angle_gamma   90.00
#
_symmetry.space_group_name_H-M   'P 1'
#
loop_
_entity.id
_entity.type
_entity.pdbx_description
1 polymer ?
#
loop_
_entity_poly.entity_id
_entity_poly.type
_entity_poly.pdbx_seq_one_letter_code
_entity_poly.pdbx_strand_id
1 'polypeptide(L)'
;MLLRFKELRKVGGVYINPRNFKVAPLFIRDWRDLVSLDEGTYGVYARTIYNPKQRFLIMDEKDEKIAKELEGLYRELLKDPLRFCREEYHRYQLQVGEFKGLPFANGWAGSGIVLVGEAPGRQGCGKTGICFYRDASGMLLRKTLFTLGLNPDFVYITNVVKCNPPKNRLRGFGEGELELLERELEVVKPKAIFAIGRTAEKALKRLGFEFTHLRHPAWYVRRGLREPNEEILEEYSTIKEAFGE
;
A
#
# COMPACT_ATOMS: atom_id res chain seq x y z
N MET A 1 5.01 11.78 8.76
CA MET A 1 4.75 10.58 7.93
C MET A 1 5.98 9.74 7.64
N LEU A 2 7.18 10.18 8.04
CA LEU A 2 8.45 9.55 7.69
C LEU A 2 8.81 8.42 8.68
N LEU A 3 9.43 7.36 8.17
CA LEU A 3 9.97 6.22 8.90
C LEU A 3 11.44 6.08 8.55
N ARG A 4 12.36 6.40 9.46
CA ARG A 4 13.79 6.23 9.17
C ARG A 4 14.15 4.77 9.29
N PHE A 5 14.91 4.25 8.34
CA PHE A 5 15.33 2.84 8.34
C PHE A 5 16.03 2.43 9.64
N LYS A 6 16.83 3.33 10.23
CA LYS A 6 17.49 3.12 11.54
C LYS A 6 16.55 2.95 12.75
N GLU A 7 15.27 3.33 12.61
CA GLU A 7 14.26 3.11 13.65
C GLU A 7 13.68 1.68 13.61
N LEU A 8 13.96 0.92 12.53
CA LEU A 8 13.54 -0.46 12.40
C LEU A 8 14.48 -1.38 13.15
N ARG A 9 13.92 -2.47 13.67
CA ARG A 9 14.68 -3.57 14.27
C ARG A 9 14.64 -4.76 13.34
N LYS A 10 15.80 -5.36 13.06
CA LYS A 10 15.88 -6.66 12.40
C LYS A 10 15.61 -7.76 13.43
N VAL A 11 14.62 -8.61 13.18
CA VAL A 11 14.27 -9.77 14.01
C VAL A 11 14.11 -10.97 13.07
N GLY A 12 14.95 -12.00 13.27
CA GLY A 12 15.08 -13.08 12.30
C GLY A 12 15.42 -12.54 10.91
N GLY A 13 14.67 -13.00 9.90
CA GLY A 13 14.79 -12.58 8.50
C GLY A 13 14.02 -11.33 8.11
N VAL A 14 13.36 -10.63 9.05
CA VAL A 14 12.48 -9.48 8.72
C VAL A 14 12.83 -8.21 9.50
N TYR A 15 12.32 -7.09 9.02
CA TYR A 15 12.31 -5.81 9.74
C TYR A 15 10.96 -5.60 10.40
N ILE A 16 11.00 -5.11 11.64
CA ILE A 16 9.81 -4.69 12.38
C ILE A 16 9.96 -3.24 12.80
N ASN A 17 8.83 -2.54 12.90
CA ASN A 17 8.78 -1.23 13.54
C ASN A 17 8.34 -1.41 15.00
N PRO A 18 9.23 -1.20 16.00
CA PRO A 18 8.87 -1.40 17.41
C PRO A 18 7.65 -0.59 17.87
N ARG A 19 7.38 0.56 17.24
CA ARG A 19 6.21 1.40 17.56
C ARG A 19 4.87 0.79 17.16
N ASN A 20 4.87 -0.26 16.33
CA ASN A 20 3.66 -0.96 15.92
C ASN A 20 3.18 -2.00 16.96
N PHE A 21 4.02 -2.33 17.94
CA PHE A 21 3.78 -3.43 18.87
C PHE A 21 3.25 -2.93 20.22
N LYS A 22 2.12 -3.50 20.66
CA LYS A 22 1.62 -3.38 22.05
C LYS A 22 2.47 -4.21 23.01
N VAL A 23 2.89 -5.39 22.54
CA VAL A 23 3.71 -6.36 23.28
C VAL A 23 4.80 -6.84 22.32
N ALA A 24 6.02 -6.94 22.82
CA ALA A 24 7.14 -7.45 22.01
C ALA A 24 6.92 -8.94 21.68
N PRO A 25 7.02 -9.35 20.40
CA PRO A 25 6.92 -10.75 20.02
C PRO A 25 8.15 -11.51 20.51
N LEU A 26 7.93 -12.69 21.11
CA LEU A 26 9.00 -13.52 21.65
C LEU A 26 9.92 -14.07 20.54
N PHE A 27 9.34 -14.51 19.42
CA PHE A 27 10.07 -15.04 18.28
C PHE A 27 9.39 -14.69 16.95
N ILE A 28 10.17 -14.12 16.01
CA ILE A 28 9.82 -13.99 14.59
C ILE A 28 11.03 -14.49 13.81
N ARG A 29 10.89 -15.61 13.09
CA ARG A 29 12.00 -16.20 12.31
C ARG A 29 12.03 -15.66 10.90
N ASP A 30 10.87 -15.62 10.24
CA ASP A 30 10.73 -15.20 8.86
C ASP A 30 9.45 -14.37 8.64
N TRP A 31 9.14 -14.08 7.38
CA TRP A 31 7.96 -13.32 7.03
C TRP A 31 6.65 -14.05 7.31
N ARG A 32 6.64 -15.40 7.35
CA ARG A 32 5.43 -16.19 7.62
C ARG A 32 5.00 -15.98 9.07
N ASP A 33 5.96 -16.00 9.99
CA ASP A 33 5.71 -15.67 11.39
C ASP A 33 5.16 -14.22 11.50
N LEU A 34 5.79 -13.26 10.80
CA LEU A 34 5.38 -11.85 10.82
C LEU A 34 3.94 -11.63 10.34
N VAL A 35 3.55 -12.18 9.18
CA VAL A 35 2.20 -11.97 8.62
C VAL A 35 1.10 -12.75 9.35
N SER A 36 1.49 -13.70 10.21
CA SER A 36 0.57 -14.52 11.01
C SER A 36 0.33 -13.95 12.41
N LEU A 37 1.01 -12.88 12.81
CA LEU A 37 0.81 -12.25 14.11
C LEU A 37 -0.65 -11.81 14.31
N ASP A 38 -1.19 -12.14 15.48
CA ASP A 38 -2.52 -11.70 15.89
C ASP A 38 -2.53 -10.20 16.22
N GLU A 39 -3.36 -9.44 15.52
CA GLU A 39 -3.47 -7.98 15.71
C GLU A 39 -4.09 -7.60 17.06
N GLY A 40 -4.92 -8.46 17.65
CA GLY A 40 -5.50 -8.23 18.97
C GLY A 40 -4.41 -8.12 20.03
N THR A 41 -3.53 -9.11 20.03
CA THR A 41 -2.39 -9.28 20.94
C THR A 41 -1.27 -8.29 20.63
N TYR A 42 -0.75 -8.30 19.40
CA TYR A 42 0.47 -7.58 19.06
C TYR A 42 0.22 -6.14 18.60
N GLY A 43 -0.98 -5.84 18.10
CA GLY A 43 -1.35 -4.51 17.61
C GLY A 43 -1.78 -4.50 16.14
N VAL A 44 -2.59 -3.51 15.79
CA VAL A 44 -3.23 -3.39 14.45
C VAL A 44 -2.21 -3.36 13.31
N TYR A 45 -0.99 -2.85 13.56
CA TYR A 45 0.05 -2.67 12.55
C TYR A 45 1.21 -3.67 12.69
N ALA A 46 1.06 -4.71 13.52
CA ALA A 46 2.16 -5.63 13.84
C ALA A 46 2.71 -6.42 12.63
N ARG A 47 1.93 -6.52 11.54
CA ARG A 47 2.26 -7.31 10.33
C ARG A 47 2.89 -6.49 9.19
N THR A 48 3.30 -5.27 9.47
CA THR A 48 3.99 -4.34 8.56
C THR A 48 4.90 -3.41 9.38
N ILE A 49 5.86 -2.76 8.73
CA ILE A 49 6.63 -1.67 9.35
C ILE A 49 5.87 -0.34 9.38
N TYR A 50 4.75 -0.22 8.65
CA TYR A 50 4.05 1.04 8.47
C TYR A 50 2.90 1.25 9.45
N ASN A 51 2.61 2.52 9.74
CA ASN A 51 1.41 2.97 10.44
C ASN A 51 1.03 4.38 9.94
N PRO A 52 -0.15 4.93 10.25
CA PRO A 52 -0.57 6.24 9.73
C PRO A 52 0.37 7.41 10.03
N LYS A 53 1.21 7.32 11.08
CA LYS A 53 2.21 8.34 11.42
C LYS A 53 3.54 8.12 10.68
N GLN A 54 3.80 6.91 10.21
CA GLN A 54 5.04 6.42 9.60
C GLN A 54 4.70 5.57 8.37
N ARG A 55 4.47 6.24 7.23
CA ARG A 55 4.02 5.64 5.96
C ARG A 55 5.13 5.48 4.94
N PHE A 56 6.13 6.37 5.00
CA PHE A 56 7.19 6.41 4.00
C PHE A 56 8.53 6.03 4.62
N LEU A 57 9.05 4.87 4.22
CA LEU A 57 10.39 4.45 4.60
C LEU A 57 11.40 5.37 3.90
N ILE A 58 12.38 5.84 4.65
CA ILE A 58 13.49 6.66 4.16
C ILE A 58 14.82 6.05 4.61
N MET A 59 15.72 5.85 3.65
CA MET A 59 17.07 5.30 3.86
C MET A 59 18.13 6.39 3.79
N ASP A 60 17.93 7.40 2.96
CA ASP A 60 18.86 8.51 2.75
C ASP A 60 18.15 9.88 2.65
N GLU A 61 18.90 10.93 2.35
CA GLU A 61 18.39 12.29 2.22
C GLU A 61 17.52 12.50 0.96
N LYS A 62 17.76 11.73 -0.10
CA LYS A 62 16.96 11.79 -1.33
C LYS A 62 15.56 11.26 -1.04
N ASP A 63 15.46 10.12 -0.36
CA ASP A 63 14.20 9.57 0.12
C ASP A 63 13.46 10.55 1.03
N GLU A 64 14.19 11.23 1.93
CA GLU A 64 13.59 12.22 2.83
C GLU A 64 12.96 13.40 2.07
N LYS A 65 13.57 13.87 0.98
CA LYS A 65 13.00 14.91 0.12
C LYS A 65 11.70 14.44 -0.53
N ILE A 66 11.71 13.27 -1.17
CA ILE A 66 10.52 12.67 -1.79
C ILE A 66 9.41 12.49 -0.75
N ALA A 67 9.73 11.93 0.42
CA ALA A 67 8.76 11.70 1.49
C ALA A 67 8.16 13.00 2.06
N LYS A 68 8.90 14.12 2.06
CA LYS A 68 8.39 15.44 2.48
C LYS A 68 7.43 16.02 1.45
N GLU A 69 7.72 15.88 0.16
CA GLU A 69 6.81 16.28 -0.91
C GLU A 69 5.50 15.46 -0.85
N LEU A 70 5.60 14.15 -0.66
CA LEU A 70 4.43 13.27 -0.43
C LEU A 70 3.65 13.65 0.83
N GLU A 71 4.31 14.03 1.92
CA GLU A 71 3.64 14.56 3.12
C GLU A 71 2.91 15.88 2.81
N GLY A 72 3.47 16.73 1.94
CA GLY A 72 2.82 17.93 1.42
C GLY A 72 1.51 17.61 0.70
N LEU A 73 1.55 16.67 -0.26
CA LEU A 73 0.35 16.19 -0.97
C LEU A 73 -0.69 15.63 -0.01
N TYR A 74 -0.27 14.87 1.01
CA TYR A 74 -1.19 14.34 2.01
C TYR A 74 -1.83 15.46 2.86
N ARG A 75 -1.08 16.51 3.21
CA ARG A 75 -1.63 17.68 3.92
C ARG A 75 -2.65 18.43 3.06
N GLU A 76 -2.41 18.55 1.76
CA GLU A 76 -3.39 19.11 0.82
C GLU A 76 -4.67 18.26 0.77
N LEU A 77 -4.53 16.93 0.66
CA LEU A 77 -5.66 15.99 0.72
C LEU A 77 -6.49 16.17 2.01
N LEU A 78 -5.84 16.33 3.16
CA LEU A 78 -6.55 16.54 4.42
C LEU A 78 -7.20 17.92 4.52
N LYS A 79 -6.63 18.95 3.88
CA LYS A 79 -7.15 20.32 3.91
C LYS A 79 -8.39 20.46 3.03
N ASP A 80 -8.39 19.82 1.86
CA ASP A 80 -9.50 19.85 0.91
C ASP A 80 -9.81 18.44 0.40
N PRO A 81 -10.44 17.58 1.24
CA PRO A 81 -10.69 16.20 0.87
C PRO A 81 -11.70 16.05 -0.27
N LEU A 82 -12.61 17.01 -0.46
CA LEU A 82 -13.65 16.92 -1.50
C LEU A 82 -13.13 17.24 -2.90
N ARG A 83 -11.98 17.91 -3.01
CA ARG A 83 -11.25 18.02 -4.28
C ARG A 83 -10.78 16.66 -4.78
N PHE A 84 -10.27 15.81 -3.88
CA PHE A 84 -9.59 14.56 -4.24
C PHE A 84 -10.40 13.28 -3.94
N CYS A 85 -11.51 13.41 -3.22
CA CYS A 85 -12.43 12.32 -2.93
C CYS A 85 -13.86 12.75 -3.23
N ARG A 86 -14.63 11.86 -3.86
CA ARG A 86 -16.07 12.04 -3.98
C ARG A 86 -16.71 12.15 -2.59
N GLU A 87 -17.70 13.03 -2.44
CA GLU A 87 -18.33 13.30 -1.15
C GLU A 87 -18.87 12.03 -0.47
N GLU A 88 -19.53 11.15 -1.23
CA GLU A 88 -20.03 9.87 -0.74
C GLU A 88 -18.90 8.98 -0.17
N TYR A 89 -17.76 8.92 -0.87
CA TYR A 89 -16.62 8.09 -0.47
C TYR A 89 -15.92 8.69 0.74
N HIS A 90 -15.74 10.01 0.78
CA HIS A 90 -15.18 10.71 1.92
C HIS A 90 -16.03 10.49 3.18
N ARG A 91 -17.36 10.68 3.08
CA ARG A 91 -18.28 10.45 4.20
C ARG A 91 -18.21 9.02 4.72
N TYR A 92 -18.21 8.03 3.83
CA TYR A 92 -18.09 6.63 4.22
C TYR A 92 -16.70 6.30 4.79
N GLN A 93 -15.63 6.86 4.23
CA GLN A 93 -14.27 6.70 4.72
C GLN A 93 -14.12 7.17 6.18
N LEU A 94 -14.74 8.30 6.53
CA LEU A 94 -14.75 8.80 7.91
C LEU A 94 -15.51 7.88 8.90
N GLN A 95 -16.49 7.11 8.42
CA GLN A 95 -17.22 6.16 9.26
C GLN A 95 -16.43 4.86 9.51
N VAL A 96 -15.61 4.44 8.55
CA VAL A 96 -14.87 3.16 8.65
C VAL A 96 -13.46 3.32 9.20
N GLY A 97 -12.84 4.49 9.09
CA GLY A 97 -11.45 4.70 9.52
C GLY A 97 -11.25 4.49 11.02
N GLU A 98 -10.27 3.67 11.40
CA GLU A 98 -9.84 3.45 12.80
C GLU A 98 -8.60 4.30 13.15
N PHE A 99 -8.26 5.29 12.31
CA PHE A 99 -7.15 6.22 12.50
C PHE A 99 -7.56 7.65 12.16
N LYS A 100 -6.84 8.63 12.72
CA LYS A 100 -7.04 10.05 12.40
C LYS A 100 -6.41 10.38 11.04
N GLY A 101 -7.23 10.62 10.02
CA GLY A 101 -6.81 11.04 8.69
C GLY A 101 -7.54 10.30 7.58
N LEU A 102 -6.94 10.31 6.38
CA LEU A 102 -7.44 9.59 5.21
C LEU A 102 -6.41 8.57 4.73
N PRO A 103 -6.83 7.52 4.00
CA PRO A 103 -5.88 6.67 3.32
C PRO A 103 -5.11 7.45 2.27
N PHE A 104 -3.88 7.01 1.97
CA PHE A 104 -3.03 7.67 0.97
C PHE A 104 -2.16 6.62 0.29
N ALA A 105 -0.88 6.59 0.64
CA ALA A 105 0.08 5.58 0.22
C ALA A 105 0.97 5.15 1.39
N ASN A 106 1.75 4.11 1.16
CA ASN A 106 2.86 3.69 2.01
C ASN A 106 3.89 2.94 1.19
N GLY A 107 5.13 2.89 1.67
CA GLY A 107 6.21 2.20 1.00
C GLY A 107 7.55 2.92 1.16
N TRP A 108 8.58 2.38 0.53
CA TRP A 108 9.87 3.03 0.45
C TRP A 108 9.81 4.18 -0.54
N ALA A 109 10.11 5.40 -0.09
CA ALA A 109 10.04 6.61 -0.93
C ALA A 109 10.99 6.52 -2.14
N GLY A 110 12.13 5.85 -2.00
CA GLY A 110 13.10 5.59 -3.07
C GLY A 110 12.95 4.25 -3.78
N SER A 111 11.82 3.54 -3.62
CA SER A 111 11.64 2.18 -4.16
C SER A 111 11.91 2.08 -5.67
N GLY A 112 11.53 3.10 -6.42
CA GLY A 112 11.51 3.06 -7.90
C GLY A 112 10.43 2.13 -8.48
N ILE A 113 9.84 1.25 -7.66
CA ILE A 113 8.76 0.34 -8.05
C ILE A 113 7.47 0.77 -7.37
N VAL A 114 6.43 1.01 -8.17
CA VAL A 114 5.12 1.44 -7.70
C VAL A 114 4.04 0.43 -8.07
N LEU A 115 3.26 0.00 -7.07
CA LEU A 115 2.01 -0.76 -7.29
C LEU A 115 0.82 0.18 -7.11
N VAL A 116 -0.03 0.27 -8.13
CA VAL A 116 -1.25 1.08 -8.10
C VAL A 116 -2.47 0.16 -8.04
N GLY A 117 -3.20 0.20 -6.92
CA GLY A 117 -4.47 -0.50 -6.75
C GLY A 117 -5.69 0.35 -7.10
N GLU A 118 -6.87 -0.23 -6.91
CA GLU A 118 -8.15 0.43 -7.22
C GLU A 118 -8.54 1.50 -6.19
N ALA A 119 -8.76 1.08 -4.96
CA ALA A 119 -9.27 1.91 -3.87
C ALA A 119 -8.97 1.23 -2.51
N PRO A 120 -9.10 1.95 -1.38
CA PRO A 120 -8.90 1.36 -0.07
C PRO A 120 -9.99 0.33 0.22
N GLY A 121 -9.62 -0.92 0.51
CA GLY A 121 -10.57 -1.93 0.95
C GLY A 121 -11.05 -1.71 2.39
N ARG A 122 -12.30 -2.11 2.68
CA ARG A 122 -12.97 -1.85 3.97
C ARG A 122 -12.25 -2.39 5.19
N GLN A 123 -11.84 -3.66 5.22
CA GLN A 123 -11.11 -4.14 6.39
C GLN A 123 -9.64 -3.73 6.30
N GLY A 124 -9.09 -3.45 5.14
CA GLY A 124 -7.69 -3.05 4.99
C GLY A 124 -7.46 -1.56 5.12
N CYS A 125 -6.94 -1.00 4.02
CA CYS A 125 -6.50 0.39 3.92
C CYS A 125 -7.56 1.41 4.35
N GLY A 126 -8.85 1.14 4.11
CA GLY A 126 -9.94 2.00 4.57
C GLY A 126 -9.97 2.13 6.10
N LYS A 127 -9.78 1.03 6.83
CA LYS A 127 -9.77 1.06 8.30
C LYS A 127 -8.40 1.43 8.88
N THR A 128 -7.31 0.91 8.32
CA THR A 128 -5.98 1.01 8.93
C THR A 128 -5.16 2.18 8.38
N GLY A 129 -5.50 2.66 7.19
CA GLY A 129 -4.75 3.63 6.42
C GLY A 129 -3.63 3.01 5.59
N ILE A 130 -3.33 1.71 5.69
CA ILE A 130 -2.20 1.06 5.01
C ILE A 130 -2.67 0.26 3.79
N CYS A 131 -2.12 0.57 2.62
CA CYS A 131 -2.44 -0.06 1.35
C CYS A 131 -2.14 -1.56 1.37
N PHE A 132 -3.03 -2.35 0.76
CA PHE A 132 -2.93 -3.80 0.66
C PHE A 132 -2.58 -4.50 2.00
N TYR A 133 -3.17 -4.02 3.08
CA TYR A 133 -3.03 -4.58 4.42
C TYR A 133 -4.34 -5.21 4.90
N ARG A 134 -4.29 -6.25 5.74
CA ARG A 134 -5.41 -6.92 6.46
C ARG A 134 -6.52 -7.56 5.63
N ASP A 135 -7.03 -6.91 4.59
CA ASP A 135 -7.98 -7.53 3.65
C ASP A 135 -7.36 -8.77 3.00
N ALA A 136 -8.20 -9.75 2.65
CA ALA A 136 -7.74 -10.99 2.04
C ALA A 136 -6.91 -10.77 0.77
N SER A 137 -7.29 -9.81 -0.09
CA SER A 137 -6.50 -9.45 -1.27
C SER A 137 -5.17 -8.77 -0.92
N GLY A 138 -5.14 -7.97 0.14
CA GLY A 138 -3.93 -7.35 0.67
C GLY A 138 -2.96 -8.40 1.21
N MET A 139 -3.47 -9.32 2.04
CA MET A 139 -2.67 -10.41 2.59
C MET A 139 -2.17 -11.36 1.50
N LEU A 140 -3.00 -11.67 0.50
CA LEU A 140 -2.56 -12.48 -0.63
C LEU A 140 -1.42 -11.79 -1.40
N LEU A 141 -1.55 -10.50 -1.74
CA LEU A 141 -0.48 -9.74 -2.40
C LEU A 141 0.83 -9.80 -1.59
N ARG A 142 0.76 -9.51 -0.29
CA ARG A 142 1.94 -9.49 0.59
C ARG A 142 2.62 -10.86 0.62
N LYS A 143 1.83 -11.93 0.76
CA LYS A 143 2.33 -13.32 0.74
C LYS A 143 2.96 -13.69 -0.61
N THR A 144 2.35 -13.29 -1.73
CA THR A 144 2.89 -13.49 -3.07
C THR A 144 4.26 -12.82 -3.21
N LEU A 145 4.37 -11.54 -2.86
CA LEU A 145 5.63 -10.79 -2.93
C LEU A 145 6.71 -11.42 -2.05
N PHE A 146 6.38 -11.76 -0.80
CA PHE A 146 7.33 -12.44 0.09
C PHE A 146 7.78 -13.80 -0.46
N THR A 147 6.87 -14.57 -1.07
CA THR A 147 7.20 -15.88 -1.67
C THR A 147 8.15 -15.73 -2.87
N LEU A 148 8.04 -14.63 -3.62
CA LEU A 148 8.96 -14.28 -4.70
C LEU A 148 10.32 -13.75 -4.20
N GLY A 149 10.48 -13.56 -2.88
CA GLY A 149 11.68 -13.01 -2.25
C GLY A 149 11.69 -11.49 -2.15
N LEU A 150 10.55 -10.83 -2.39
CA LEU A 150 10.40 -9.38 -2.28
C LEU A 150 9.72 -9.03 -0.96
N ASN A 151 10.23 -8.02 -0.26
CA ASN A 151 9.53 -7.49 0.90
C ASN A 151 8.47 -6.47 0.42
N PRO A 152 7.15 -6.71 0.59
CA PRO A 152 6.10 -5.77 0.20
C PRO A 152 6.21 -4.42 0.92
N ASP A 153 6.87 -4.36 2.09
CA ASP A 153 7.13 -3.11 2.78
C ASP A 153 8.27 -2.30 2.15
N PHE A 154 8.93 -2.78 1.09
CA PHE A 154 9.99 -2.05 0.37
C PHE A 154 9.54 -1.63 -1.03
N VAL A 155 8.27 -1.88 -1.34
CA VAL A 155 7.60 -1.42 -2.57
C VAL A 155 6.76 -0.19 -2.25
N TYR A 156 6.69 0.76 -3.16
CA TYR A 156 5.75 1.88 -3.02
C TYR A 156 4.35 1.44 -3.47
N ILE A 157 3.35 1.57 -2.58
CA ILE A 157 2.00 1.05 -2.84
C ILE A 157 0.97 2.14 -2.61
N THR A 158 0.14 2.37 -3.63
CA THR A 158 -0.92 3.38 -3.63
C THR A 158 -2.19 2.87 -4.30
N ASN A 159 -3.22 3.71 -4.37
CA ASN A 159 -4.47 3.42 -5.06
C ASN A 159 -4.87 4.61 -5.93
N VAL A 160 -5.64 4.36 -7.00
CA VAL A 160 -6.24 5.43 -7.82
C VAL A 160 -7.11 6.33 -6.96
N VAL A 161 -8.02 5.74 -6.19
CA VAL A 161 -8.89 6.47 -5.26
C VAL A 161 -8.32 6.39 -3.85
N LYS A 162 -8.35 7.49 -3.10
CA LYS A 162 -7.83 7.54 -1.71
C LYS A 162 -8.88 7.30 -0.63
N CYS A 163 -10.17 7.44 -0.95
CA CYS A 163 -11.27 7.21 -0.01
C CYS A 163 -11.99 5.90 -0.32
N ASN A 164 -12.27 5.09 0.70
CA ASN A 164 -12.96 3.81 0.54
C ASN A 164 -14.37 4.00 -0.07
N PRO A 165 -14.73 3.30 -1.15
CA PRO A 165 -16.07 3.34 -1.69
C PRO A 165 -17.06 2.51 -0.83
N PRO A 166 -18.30 2.99 -0.61
CA PRO A 166 -19.33 2.23 0.09
C PRO A 166 -19.50 0.82 -0.45
N LYS A 167 -19.61 -0.16 0.46
CA LYS A 167 -19.75 -1.59 0.14
C LYS A 167 -18.61 -2.14 -0.75
N ASN A 168 -17.44 -1.50 -0.78
CA ASN A 168 -16.32 -1.84 -1.67
C ASN A 168 -16.72 -1.85 -3.16
N ARG A 169 -17.68 -0.99 -3.56
CA ARG A 169 -18.14 -0.90 -4.96
C ARG A 169 -17.75 0.44 -5.56
N LEU A 170 -16.62 0.47 -6.25
CA LEU A 170 -16.17 1.67 -6.94
C LEU A 170 -17.04 1.98 -8.17
N ARG A 171 -17.51 3.23 -8.29
CA ARG A 171 -18.25 3.76 -9.46
C ARG A 171 -17.36 4.55 -10.43
N GLY A 172 -16.11 4.14 -10.58
CA GLY A 172 -15.06 4.86 -11.32
C GLY A 172 -14.31 5.90 -10.48
N PHE A 173 -13.40 6.62 -11.15
CA PHE A 173 -12.59 7.72 -10.63
C PHE A 173 -12.92 9.03 -11.36
N GLY A 174 -12.72 10.18 -10.73
CA GLY A 174 -12.89 11.53 -11.29
C GLY A 174 -11.56 12.28 -11.44
N GLU A 175 -11.61 13.54 -11.93
CA GLU A 175 -10.40 14.34 -12.22
C GLU A 175 -9.53 14.55 -10.99
N GLY A 176 -10.09 14.90 -9.84
CA GLY A 176 -9.29 15.14 -8.64
C GLY A 176 -8.60 13.88 -8.11
N GLU A 177 -9.22 12.71 -8.25
CA GLU A 177 -8.60 11.42 -7.89
C GLU A 177 -7.39 11.13 -8.81
N LEU A 178 -7.52 11.44 -10.10
CA LEU A 178 -6.43 11.33 -11.07
C LEU A 178 -5.33 12.37 -10.85
N GLU A 179 -5.70 13.62 -10.59
CA GLU A 179 -4.76 14.72 -10.31
C GLU A 179 -3.86 14.36 -9.12
N LEU A 180 -4.43 13.81 -8.04
CA LEU A 180 -3.64 13.43 -6.88
C LEU A 180 -2.71 12.24 -7.19
N LEU A 181 -3.19 11.25 -7.94
CA LEU A 181 -2.36 10.11 -8.36
C LEU A 181 -1.22 10.55 -9.27
N GLU A 182 -1.49 11.43 -10.25
CA GLU A 182 -0.48 11.97 -11.16
C GLU A 182 0.62 12.69 -10.39
N ARG A 183 0.25 13.64 -9.53
CA ARG A 183 1.19 14.39 -8.68
C ARG A 183 1.99 13.47 -7.76
N GLU A 184 1.36 12.42 -7.24
CA GLU A 184 2.05 11.41 -6.43
C GLU A 184 3.11 10.65 -7.24
N LEU A 185 2.79 10.23 -8.46
CA LEU A 185 3.72 9.52 -9.35
C LEU A 185 4.85 10.44 -9.85
N GLU A 186 4.56 11.71 -10.12
CA GLU A 186 5.56 12.73 -10.48
C GLU A 186 6.58 12.98 -9.35
N VAL A 187 6.13 12.91 -8.09
CA VAL A 187 7.00 13.03 -6.91
C VAL A 187 7.86 11.78 -6.73
N VAL A 188 7.28 10.58 -6.86
CA VAL A 188 8.00 9.30 -6.64
C VAL A 188 8.95 8.99 -7.80
N LYS A 189 8.64 9.45 -9.02
CA LYS A 189 9.43 9.18 -10.25
C LYS A 189 9.73 7.68 -10.42
N PRO A 190 8.69 6.84 -10.56
CA PRO A 190 8.86 5.40 -10.69
C PRO A 190 9.73 5.02 -11.89
N LYS A 191 10.56 4.01 -11.71
CA LYS A 191 11.21 3.28 -12.81
C LYS A 191 10.23 2.29 -13.47
N ALA A 192 9.38 1.67 -12.67
CA ALA A 192 8.33 0.77 -13.14
C ALA A 192 7.04 0.95 -12.34
N ILE A 193 5.92 0.90 -13.05
CA ILE A 193 4.57 0.98 -12.48
C ILE A 193 3.83 -0.31 -12.81
N PHE A 194 3.20 -0.90 -11.81
CA PHE A 194 2.33 -2.06 -11.96
C PHE A 194 0.89 -1.67 -11.66
N ALA A 195 0.04 -1.80 -12.67
CA ALA A 195 -1.39 -1.57 -12.57
C ALA A 195 -2.09 -2.82 -12.00
N ILE A 196 -2.47 -2.77 -10.74
CA ILE A 196 -3.12 -3.90 -10.05
C ILE A 196 -4.63 -3.84 -10.32
N GLY A 197 -5.05 -4.46 -11.43
CA GLY A 197 -6.42 -4.53 -11.90
C GLY A 197 -6.83 -3.42 -12.89
N ARG A 198 -8.02 -3.61 -13.48
CA ARG A 198 -8.52 -2.78 -14.59
C ARG A 198 -8.73 -1.31 -14.24
N THR A 199 -9.04 -0.99 -12.98
CA THR A 199 -9.23 0.41 -12.57
C THR A 199 -7.90 1.16 -12.61
N ALA A 200 -6.84 0.58 -12.06
CA ALA A 200 -5.49 1.16 -12.09
C ALA A 200 -4.98 1.31 -13.52
N GLU A 201 -5.18 0.28 -14.35
CA GLU A 201 -4.84 0.29 -15.78
C GLU A 201 -5.50 1.48 -16.51
N LYS A 202 -6.82 1.66 -16.33
CA LYS A 202 -7.55 2.77 -16.96
C LYS A 202 -7.07 4.13 -16.49
N ALA A 203 -6.77 4.28 -15.21
CA ALA A 203 -6.28 5.54 -14.65
C ALA A 203 -4.90 5.89 -15.21
N LEU A 204 -3.95 4.94 -15.16
CA LEU A 204 -2.59 5.13 -15.65
C LEU A 204 -2.56 5.39 -17.15
N LYS A 205 -3.38 4.68 -17.94
CA LYS A 205 -3.54 4.94 -19.37
C LYS A 205 -4.03 6.36 -19.66
N ARG A 206 -4.95 6.88 -18.84
CA ARG A 206 -5.47 8.25 -19.00
C ARG A 206 -4.44 9.31 -18.64
N LEU A 207 -3.58 9.01 -17.67
CA LEU A 207 -2.47 9.86 -17.26
C LEU A 207 -1.23 9.74 -18.17
N GLY A 208 -1.24 8.83 -19.16
CA GLY A 208 -0.14 8.66 -20.10
C GLY A 208 1.10 7.98 -19.51
N PHE A 209 0.99 7.29 -18.38
CA PHE A 209 2.09 6.51 -17.81
C PHE A 209 2.23 5.15 -18.51
N GLU A 210 3.46 4.69 -18.69
CA GLU A 210 3.75 3.29 -19.02
C GLU A 210 3.60 2.39 -17.78
N PHE A 211 3.02 1.20 -17.96
CA PHE A 211 2.78 0.28 -16.86
C PHE A 211 2.69 -1.17 -17.34
N THR A 212 2.91 -2.11 -16.42
CA THR A 212 2.58 -3.53 -16.58
C THR A 212 1.26 -3.84 -15.87
N HIS A 213 0.31 -4.47 -16.57
CA HIS A 213 -0.96 -4.89 -15.98
C HIS A 213 -0.80 -6.19 -15.21
N LEU A 214 -1.36 -6.24 -14.00
CA LEU A 214 -1.50 -7.46 -13.20
C LEU A 214 -2.94 -7.63 -12.72
N ARG A 215 -3.45 -8.86 -12.72
CA ARG A 215 -4.76 -9.19 -12.15
C ARG A 215 -4.78 -8.85 -10.68
N HIS A 216 -5.82 -8.11 -10.27
CA HIS A 216 -6.00 -7.74 -8.88
C HIS A 216 -6.15 -9.01 -7.99
N PRO A 217 -5.48 -9.11 -6.82
CA PRO A 217 -5.51 -10.31 -5.97
C PRO A 217 -6.92 -10.74 -5.56
N ALA A 218 -7.86 -9.79 -5.48
CA ALA A 218 -9.28 -10.09 -5.24
C ALA A 218 -9.94 -10.99 -6.31
N TRP A 219 -9.40 -11.07 -7.52
CA TRP A 219 -9.83 -12.03 -8.54
C TRP A 219 -9.57 -13.46 -8.07
N TYR A 220 -8.37 -13.75 -7.57
CA TYR A 220 -8.01 -15.07 -7.03
C TYR A 220 -8.74 -15.38 -5.72
N VAL A 221 -8.85 -14.39 -4.81
CA VAL A 221 -9.56 -14.56 -3.54
C VAL A 221 -11.02 -14.95 -3.74
N ARG A 222 -11.70 -14.35 -4.72
CA ARG A 222 -13.09 -14.72 -5.07
C ARG A 222 -13.23 -16.14 -5.61
N ARG A 223 -12.12 -16.74 -6.07
CA ARG A 223 -12.02 -18.14 -6.54
C ARG A 223 -11.48 -19.07 -5.46
N GLY A 224 -11.42 -18.62 -4.21
CA GLY A 224 -11.03 -19.43 -3.06
C GLY A 224 -9.55 -19.38 -2.71
N LEU A 225 -8.71 -18.69 -3.48
CA LEU A 225 -7.26 -18.64 -3.20
C LEU A 225 -6.96 -17.80 -1.96
N ARG A 226 -6.22 -18.37 -1.01
CA ARG A 226 -5.80 -17.71 0.26
C ARG A 226 -4.28 -17.66 0.45
N GLU A 227 -3.57 -18.60 -0.16
CA GLU A 227 -2.12 -18.67 -0.24
C GLU A 227 -1.70 -18.56 -1.72
N PRO A 228 -0.53 -18.00 -2.03
CA PRO A 228 -0.04 -17.93 -3.40
C PRO A 228 0.11 -19.33 -4.01
N ASN A 229 -0.41 -19.52 -5.22
CA ASN A 229 -0.18 -20.69 -6.08
C ASN A 229 0.72 -20.32 -7.27
N GLU A 230 1.04 -21.29 -8.11
CA GLU A 230 1.89 -21.07 -9.29
C GLU A 230 1.38 -19.96 -10.21
N GLU A 231 0.06 -19.90 -10.48
CA GLU A 231 -0.53 -18.90 -11.38
C GLU A 231 -0.28 -17.45 -10.93
N ILE A 232 -0.52 -17.13 -9.66
CA ILE A 232 -0.28 -15.76 -9.18
C ILE A 232 1.22 -15.48 -9.00
N LEU A 233 2.03 -16.50 -8.72
CA LEU A 233 3.48 -16.34 -8.58
C LEU A 233 4.14 -16.03 -9.94
N GLU A 234 3.74 -16.73 -10.99
CA GLU A 234 4.21 -16.47 -12.37
C GLU A 234 3.80 -15.07 -12.82
N GLU A 235 2.55 -14.66 -12.61
CA GLU A 235 2.10 -13.34 -13.04
C GLU A 235 2.84 -12.21 -12.29
N TYR A 236 3.05 -12.35 -10.99
CA TYR A 236 3.70 -11.34 -10.16
C TYR A 236 5.24 -11.41 -10.19
N SER A 237 5.86 -12.41 -10.84
CA SER A 237 7.33 -12.49 -10.98
C SER A 237 7.91 -11.32 -11.74
N THR A 238 7.13 -10.73 -12.65
CA THR A 238 7.47 -9.50 -13.40
C THR A 238 7.87 -8.33 -12.48
N ILE A 239 7.32 -8.24 -11.27
CA ILE A 239 7.73 -7.24 -10.27
C ILE A 239 9.16 -7.49 -9.82
N LYS A 240 9.55 -8.75 -9.62
CA LYS A 240 10.89 -9.14 -9.19
C LYS A 240 11.93 -8.82 -10.27
N GLU A 241 11.59 -9.04 -11.52
CA GLU A 241 12.45 -8.70 -12.66
C GLU A 241 12.77 -7.20 -12.67
N ALA A 242 11.78 -6.34 -12.41
CA ALA A 242 11.98 -4.89 -12.32
C ALA A 242 12.84 -4.43 -11.12
N PHE A 243 13.05 -5.26 -10.10
CA PHE A 243 14.02 -4.99 -9.02
C PHE A 243 15.47 -5.37 -9.39
N GLY A 244 15.64 -6.20 -10.43
CA GLY A 244 16.94 -6.74 -10.85
C GLY A 244 17.61 -6.01 -12.02
N GLU A 245 16.92 -5.03 -12.62
CA GLU A 245 17.45 -4.08 -13.63
C GLU A 245 17.91 -2.75 -13.00
#